data_AF-A0AAW4PQ94-F1
#
_entry.id   AF-A0AAW4PQ94-F1
#
_cell.length_a   1.000
_cell.length_b   1.000
_cell.length_c   1.000
_cell.angle_alpha   90.00
_cell.angle_beta   90.00
_cell.angle_gamma   90.00
#
_symmetry.space_group_name_H-M   'P 1'
#
loop_
_entity.id
_entity.type
_entity.pdbx_description
1 polymer ?
#
loop_
_entity_poly.entity_id
_entity_poly.type
_entity_poly.pdbx_seq_one_letter_code
_entity_poly.pdbx_strand_id
1 'polypeptide(L)'
;MSETVHDVVGVGVGPFNLGIAAMIDGVEESVDAAFLERDAEFHWHEGMLLEGTTLEVPFLADLVTLADPTNPHSYLNYLRETGRIYEFYFYETFQTPRREYDDYLRWVAERLDSCRFSREVTDVRWDDADECYVVTAHHPETDERFEYRGEHLALGVGSRPQIPEQLQGHPEEDVFHTAKYRFNRDRVVDADSVTVVGSGQSAAEVFRDLLERQSAHDYRLDWLTRSDGFFPMEYSKLGLQHFTPEYEQYVYDLPQETKDDLVPNQDLLYKGVDPGTSAEIYDLLYRRSIGDRDPDVGLFAMTEVRDIASAGDAYALDCHQWQSETSFVHESEVVVLGTGYERPMPGFLEPLEDAVNWDERGRFEVTEDHRLEIDLPGDVFLQNADLHTHGVGVPDLGLGCHRNTRFVNRLVGREAYPEDANTVYQDFAVEQFVDHAPGATAARGPEPTPTQDD
;
A
#
# COMPACT_ATOMS: atom_id res chain seq x y z
N MET A 1 31.74 9.40 -9.91
CA MET A 1 30.79 10.10 -10.79
C MET A 1 30.66 9.23 -12.02
N SER A 2 29.50 8.61 -12.21
CA SER A 2 29.19 7.87 -13.43
C SER A 2 28.90 8.92 -14.52
N GLU A 3 29.62 8.88 -15.65
CA GLU A 3 29.30 9.70 -16.82
C GLU A 3 28.14 9.11 -17.65
N THR A 4 27.67 7.91 -17.28
CA THR A 4 26.61 7.20 -18.00
C THR A 4 25.23 7.72 -17.56
N VAL A 5 24.39 8.04 -18.53
CA VAL A 5 22.96 8.30 -18.35
C VAL A 5 22.23 6.97 -18.47
N HIS A 6 21.48 6.60 -17.44
CA HIS A 6 20.61 5.42 -17.43
C HIS A 6 19.33 5.72 -18.24
N ASP A 7 18.70 4.70 -18.80
CA ASP A 7 17.37 4.86 -19.42
C ASP A 7 16.33 5.21 -18.35
N VAL A 8 16.47 4.63 -17.15
CA VAL A 8 15.58 4.93 -16.00
C VAL A 8 16.31 4.89 -14.66
N VAL A 9 16.01 5.88 -13.80
CA VAL A 9 16.40 5.86 -12.38
C VAL A 9 15.16 5.77 -11.51
N GLY A 10 15.04 4.67 -10.76
CA GLY A 10 13.96 4.47 -9.80
C GLY A 10 14.32 4.94 -8.39
N VAL A 11 13.40 5.59 -7.71
CA VAL A 11 13.54 6.02 -6.30
C VAL A 11 12.63 5.17 -5.43
N GLY A 12 13.22 4.40 -4.51
CA GLY A 12 12.57 3.39 -3.68
C GLY A 12 12.57 2.01 -4.33
N VAL A 13 12.91 0.97 -3.56
CA VAL A 13 12.80 -0.44 -3.99
C VAL A 13 11.70 -1.11 -3.18
N GLY A 14 10.46 -0.61 -3.32
CA GLY A 14 9.26 -1.32 -2.89
C GLY A 14 8.80 -2.36 -3.93
N PRO A 15 7.75 -3.15 -3.64
CA PRO A 15 7.28 -4.21 -4.53
C PRO A 15 7.00 -3.73 -5.97
N PHE A 16 6.43 -2.53 -6.15
CA PHE A 16 6.10 -2.02 -7.48
C PHE A 16 7.35 -1.70 -8.34
N ASN A 17 8.33 -0.96 -7.79
CA ASN A 17 9.57 -0.66 -8.49
C ASN A 17 10.46 -1.90 -8.67
N LEU A 18 10.47 -2.81 -7.68
CA LEU A 18 11.15 -4.09 -7.83
C LEU A 18 10.51 -4.93 -8.94
N GLY A 19 9.19 -4.82 -9.13
CA GLY A 19 8.48 -5.38 -10.28
C GLY A 19 8.95 -4.81 -11.61
N ILE A 20 9.12 -3.48 -11.72
CA ILE A 20 9.71 -2.88 -12.93
C ILE A 20 11.11 -3.46 -13.16
N ALA A 21 11.96 -3.50 -12.13
CA ALA A 21 13.33 -4.01 -12.26
C ALA A 21 13.36 -5.48 -12.74
N ALA A 22 12.49 -6.32 -12.20
CA ALA A 22 12.37 -7.74 -12.59
C ALA A 22 11.78 -7.94 -14.00
N MET A 23 10.88 -7.04 -14.43
CA MET A 23 10.34 -7.04 -15.80
C MET A 23 11.38 -6.52 -16.80
N ILE A 24 12.15 -5.48 -16.47
CA ILE A 24 13.27 -5.01 -17.29
C ILE A 24 14.33 -6.11 -17.49
N ASP A 25 14.67 -6.87 -16.45
CA ASP A 25 15.60 -7.99 -16.58
C ASP A 25 15.08 -9.13 -17.48
N GLY A 26 13.76 -9.20 -17.69
CA GLY A 26 13.10 -10.22 -18.51
C GLY A 26 12.94 -9.86 -19.99
N VAL A 27 13.20 -8.62 -20.42
CA VAL A 27 13.07 -8.22 -21.83
C VAL A 27 14.33 -8.54 -22.64
N GLU A 28 14.20 -8.63 -23.98
CA GLU A 28 15.34 -8.91 -24.87
C GLU A 28 16.24 -7.68 -25.08
N GLU A 29 15.68 -6.49 -24.91
CA GLU A 29 16.34 -5.21 -25.00
C GLU A 29 17.31 -4.98 -23.83
N SER A 30 18.44 -4.33 -24.13
CA SER A 30 19.33 -3.85 -23.08
C SER A 30 18.81 -2.50 -22.58
N VAL A 31 18.10 -2.50 -21.46
CA VAL A 31 17.69 -1.28 -20.73
C VAL A 31 18.62 -1.09 -19.53
N ASP A 32 19.33 0.03 -19.47
CA ASP A 32 20.19 0.40 -18.34
C ASP A 32 19.36 1.10 -17.26
N ALA A 33 19.15 0.41 -16.14
CA ALA A 33 18.31 0.88 -15.04
C ALA A 33 19.05 0.89 -13.70
N ALA A 34 18.74 1.87 -12.85
CA ALA A 34 19.21 1.92 -11.47
C ALA A 34 18.05 2.24 -10.51
N PHE A 35 17.77 1.37 -9.54
CA PHE A 35 16.76 1.58 -8.51
C PHE A 35 17.42 1.78 -7.15
N LEU A 36 17.09 2.87 -6.47
CA LEU A 36 17.80 3.34 -5.27
C LEU A 36 16.95 3.11 -4.03
N GLU A 37 17.50 2.39 -3.04
CA GLU A 37 16.86 2.11 -1.74
C GLU A 37 17.72 2.65 -0.62
N ARG A 38 17.13 3.33 0.36
CA ARG A 38 17.86 3.88 1.51
C ARG A 38 18.29 2.78 2.47
N ASP A 39 17.49 1.74 2.65
CA ASP A 39 17.81 0.67 3.60
C ASP A 39 18.97 -0.18 3.07
N ALA A 40 19.71 -0.83 3.96
CA ALA A 40 20.89 -1.61 3.57
C ALA A 40 20.55 -2.96 2.90
N GLU A 41 19.31 -3.41 3.07
CA GLU A 41 18.78 -4.66 2.55
C GLU A 41 17.26 -4.52 2.39
N PHE A 42 16.66 -5.41 1.58
CA PHE A 42 15.23 -5.38 1.34
C PHE A 42 14.45 -5.90 2.56
N HIS A 43 13.49 -5.09 3.01
CA HIS A 43 12.44 -5.48 3.96
C HIS A 43 11.12 -4.81 3.59
N TRP A 44 10.03 -5.57 3.56
CA TRP A 44 8.70 -5.04 3.30
C TRP A 44 7.81 -5.09 4.54
N HIS A 45 7.51 -3.90 5.08
CA HIS A 45 6.71 -3.73 6.31
C HIS A 45 7.21 -4.54 7.50
N GLU A 46 8.52 -4.51 7.77
CA GLU A 46 9.21 -5.38 8.74
C GLU A 46 8.53 -5.45 10.12
N GLY A 47 8.07 -4.31 10.63
CA GLY A 47 7.45 -4.21 11.95
C GLY A 47 6.07 -4.87 12.06
N MET A 48 5.49 -5.31 10.94
CA MET A 48 4.22 -6.04 10.83
C MET A 48 4.38 -7.44 10.22
N LEU A 49 5.61 -7.97 10.10
CA LEU A 49 5.86 -9.35 9.70
C LEU A 49 5.55 -10.34 10.85
N LEU A 50 4.27 -10.41 11.22
CA LEU A 50 3.78 -11.27 12.28
C LEU A 50 3.62 -12.72 11.79
N GLU A 51 3.70 -13.65 12.73
CA GLU A 51 3.44 -15.06 12.42
C GLU A 51 1.94 -15.27 12.15
N GLY A 52 1.61 -16.10 11.17
CA GLY A 52 0.22 -16.37 10.79
C GLY A 52 -0.48 -15.24 10.01
N THR A 53 0.22 -14.16 9.62
CA THR A 53 -0.34 -13.16 8.70
C THR A 53 -0.01 -13.50 7.25
N THR A 54 -0.98 -13.31 6.35
CA THR A 54 -0.83 -13.53 4.91
C THR A 54 -1.01 -12.23 4.13
N LEU A 55 -0.65 -12.27 2.85
CA LEU A 55 -1.15 -11.32 1.87
C LEU A 55 -2.67 -11.49 1.72
N GLU A 56 -3.32 -10.40 1.32
CA GLU A 56 -4.75 -10.38 0.97
C GLU A 56 -4.98 -10.65 -0.52
N VAL A 57 -3.90 -10.85 -1.29
CA VAL A 57 -3.92 -11.20 -2.71
C VAL A 57 -3.40 -12.62 -2.93
N PRO A 58 -3.82 -13.31 -4.01
CA PRO A 58 -3.23 -14.59 -4.40
C PRO A 58 -1.74 -14.45 -4.74
N PHE A 59 -0.96 -15.53 -4.58
CA PHE A 59 0.46 -15.56 -4.98
C PHE A 59 0.71 -15.26 -6.47
N LEU A 60 -0.33 -15.27 -7.31
CA LEU A 60 -0.27 -14.84 -8.71
C LEU A 60 0.03 -13.34 -8.83
N ALA A 61 -0.37 -12.54 -7.83
CA ALA A 61 0.03 -11.15 -7.67
C ALA A 61 1.46 -11.04 -7.10
N ASP A 62 2.40 -11.77 -7.71
CA ASP A 62 3.82 -11.57 -7.51
C ASP A 62 4.34 -10.43 -8.41
N LEU A 63 5.66 -10.30 -8.54
CA LEU A 63 6.26 -9.19 -9.29
C LEU A 63 6.06 -9.24 -10.81
N VAL A 64 5.81 -10.42 -11.38
CA VAL A 64 5.98 -10.66 -12.83
C VAL A 64 4.95 -11.58 -13.46
N THR A 65 4.34 -12.49 -12.70
CA THR A 65 3.54 -13.63 -13.22
C THR A 65 2.34 -13.17 -14.04
N LEU A 66 1.68 -12.08 -13.65
CA LEU A 66 0.53 -11.57 -14.43
C LEU A 66 0.94 -10.91 -15.76
N ALA A 67 2.21 -10.49 -15.90
CA ALA A 67 2.74 -9.98 -17.17
C ALA A 67 3.41 -11.08 -18.01
N ASP A 68 4.19 -11.95 -17.37
CA ASP A 68 4.86 -13.10 -17.98
C ASP A 68 5.07 -14.22 -16.96
N PRO A 69 4.24 -15.29 -16.98
CA PRO A 69 4.39 -16.45 -16.10
C PRO A 69 5.71 -17.22 -16.30
N THR A 70 6.46 -16.96 -17.37
CA THR A 70 7.74 -17.62 -17.64
C THR A 70 8.95 -16.86 -17.08
N ASN A 71 8.75 -15.65 -16.58
CA ASN A 71 9.81 -14.81 -16.02
C ASN A 71 10.50 -15.54 -14.84
N PRO A 72 11.84 -15.61 -14.83
CA PRO A 72 12.61 -16.32 -13.81
C PRO A 72 12.45 -15.73 -12.40
N HIS A 73 11.95 -14.50 -12.28
CA HIS A 73 11.68 -13.83 -11.00
C HIS A 73 10.27 -14.14 -10.45
N SER A 74 9.52 -15.07 -11.04
CA SER A 74 8.21 -15.48 -10.52
C SER A 74 8.33 -16.16 -9.15
N TYR A 75 7.28 -16.02 -8.35
CA TYR A 75 7.16 -16.60 -7.02
C TYR A 75 7.28 -18.14 -7.05
N LEU A 76 6.71 -18.79 -8.06
CA LEU A 76 6.85 -20.24 -8.24
C LEU A 76 8.30 -20.65 -8.55
N ASN A 77 9.06 -19.83 -9.29
CA ASN A 77 10.47 -20.11 -9.53
C ASN A 77 11.31 -19.86 -8.27
N TYR A 78 11.00 -18.84 -7.47
CA TYR A 78 11.58 -18.67 -6.13
C TYR A 78 11.38 -19.93 -5.27
N LEU A 79 10.16 -20.47 -5.18
CA LEU A 79 9.88 -21.70 -4.42
C LEU A 79 10.67 -22.91 -4.96
N ARG A 80 10.89 -22.97 -6.28
CA ARG A 80 11.67 -24.03 -6.91
C ARG A 80 13.15 -23.93 -6.55
N GLU A 81 13.74 -22.75 -6.70
CA GLU A 81 15.15 -22.48 -6.48
C GLU A 81 15.54 -22.53 -4.99
N THR A 82 14.60 -22.22 -4.08
CA THR A 82 14.79 -22.33 -2.63
C THR A 82 14.45 -23.71 -2.06
N GLY A 83 14.00 -24.65 -2.90
CA GLY A 83 13.71 -26.03 -2.49
C GLY A 83 12.40 -26.22 -1.73
N ARG A 84 11.49 -25.25 -1.77
CA ARG A 84 10.23 -25.22 -1.00
C ARG A 84 8.99 -25.56 -1.82
N ILE A 85 9.13 -25.76 -3.13
CA ILE A 85 7.99 -25.96 -4.05
C ILE A 85 7.02 -27.09 -3.64
N TYR A 86 7.52 -28.22 -3.13
CA TYR A 86 6.64 -29.31 -2.67
C TYR A 86 5.98 -29.01 -1.33
N GLU A 87 6.65 -28.25 -0.45
CA GLU A 87 6.07 -27.81 0.83
C GLU A 87 4.91 -26.85 0.56
N PHE A 88 5.13 -25.88 -0.34
CA PHE A 88 4.08 -24.95 -0.76
C PHE A 88 2.95 -25.67 -1.51
N TYR A 89 3.25 -26.66 -2.36
CA TYR A 89 2.24 -27.48 -3.02
C TYR A 89 1.27 -28.14 -2.03
N PHE A 90 1.78 -28.66 -0.91
CA PHE A 90 0.95 -29.25 0.14
C PHE A 90 0.35 -28.21 1.11
N TYR A 91 0.87 -26.99 1.13
CA TYR A 91 0.29 -25.88 1.89
C TYR A 91 -1.08 -25.46 1.33
N GLU A 92 -1.32 -25.67 0.02
CA GLU A 92 -2.63 -25.61 -0.66
C GLU A 92 -3.46 -24.34 -0.36
N THR A 93 -2.78 -23.19 -0.24
CA THR A 93 -3.43 -21.89 -0.10
C THR A 93 -2.93 -20.91 -1.17
N PHE A 94 -3.81 -20.01 -1.60
CA PHE A 94 -3.46 -18.95 -2.54
C PHE A 94 -2.80 -17.77 -1.84
N GLN A 95 -3.16 -17.50 -0.58
CA GLN A 95 -2.63 -16.39 0.19
C GLN A 95 -1.25 -16.74 0.77
N THR A 96 -0.25 -16.00 0.32
CA THR A 96 1.15 -16.22 0.73
C THR A 96 1.39 -15.62 2.12
N PRO A 97 2.07 -16.33 3.06
CA PRO A 97 2.52 -15.73 4.32
C PRO A 97 3.39 -14.48 4.07
N ARG A 98 3.13 -13.38 4.77
CA ARG A 98 3.87 -12.11 4.51
C ARG A 98 5.39 -12.26 4.66
N ARG A 99 5.84 -13.09 5.61
CA ARG A 99 7.25 -13.43 5.80
C ARG A 99 7.86 -14.16 4.61
N GLU A 100 7.08 -15.01 3.93
CA GLU A 100 7.54 -15.73 2.74
C GLU A 100 7.55 -14.81 1.52
N TYR A 101 6.58 -13.90 1.42
CA TYR A 101 6.59 -12.88 0.36
C TYR A 101 7.75 -11.90 0.52
N ASP A 102 8.04 -11.42 1.75
CA ASP A 102 9.22 -10.62 2.04
C ASP A 102 10.54 -11.33 1.66
N ASP A 103 10.66 -12.62 1.98
CA ASP A 103 11.81 -13.44 1.57
C ASP A 103 11.92 -13.59 0.04
N TYR A 104 10.79 -13.78 -0.64
CA TYR A 104 10.72 -13.78 -2.10
C TYR A 104 11.20 -12.46 -2.72
N LEU A 105 10.70 -11.32 -2.23
CA LEU A 105 11.10 -10.00 -2.74
C LEU A 105 12.58 -9.74 -2.49
N ARG A 106 13.11 -10.10 -1.31
CA ARG A 106 14.55 -10.07 -1.03
C ARG A 106 15.34 -10.94 -2.01
N TRP A 107 14.88 -12.16 -2.26
CA TRP A 107 15.53 -13.10 -3.20
C TRP A 107 15.60 -12.55 -4.64
N VAL A 108 14.60 -11.79 -5.08
CA VAL A 108 14.61 -11.09 -6.37
C VAL A 108 15.57 -9.91 -6.33
N ALA A 109 15.48 -9.06 -5.30
CA ALA A 109 16.31 -7.86 -5.19
C ALA A 109 17.82 -8.18 -5.14
N GLU A 110 18.21 -9.29 -4.50
CA GLU A 110 19.60 -9.78 -4.46
C GLU A 110 20.13 -10.29 -5.81
N ARG A 111 19.25 -10.61 -6.77
CA ARG A 111 19.60 -11.09 -8.11
C ARG A 111 19.70 -9.98 -9.15
N LEU A 112 19.15 -8.82 -8.85
CA LEU A 112 19.07 -7.70 -9.78
C LEU A 112 20.19 -6.72 -9.51
N ASP A 113 21.18 -6.68 -10.41
CA ASP A 113 22.30 -5.72 -10.34
C ASP A 113 21.83 -4.25 -10.44
N SER A 114 20.61 -4.00 -10.93
CA SER A 114 19.99 -2.68 -11.01
C SER A 114 19.58 -2.12 -9.65
N CYS A 115 19.40 -2.95 -8.61
CA CYS A 115 19.04 -2.52 -7.27
C CYS A 115 20.27 -2.02 -6.47
N ARG A 116 20.18 -0.81 -5.91
CA ARG A 116 21.25 -0.14 -5.16
C ARG A 116 20.74 0.27 -3.77
N PHE A 117 21.02 -0.55 -2.76
CA PHE A 117 20.69 -0.34 -1.33
C PHE A 117 21.59 0.69 -0.66
N SER A 118 21.28 1.24 0.52
CA SER A 118 22.06 2.31 1.18
C SER A 118 22.23 3.59 0.34
N ARG A 119 21.25 3.93 -0.50
CA ARG A 119 21.20 5.14 -1.34
C ARG A 119 19.94 5.92 -0.99
N GLU A 120 20.04 6.79 0.01
CA GLU A 120 18.97 7.72 0.37
C GLU A 120 18.96 8.90 -0.59
N VAL A 121 17.92 8.99 -1.42
CA VAL A 121 17.74 10.09 -2.38
C VAL A 121 17.31 11.35 -1.64
N THR A 122 18.02 12.45 -1.90
CA THR A 122 17.80 13.74 -1.22
C THR A 122 17.41 14.87 -2.17
N ASP A 123 17.74 14.75 -3.47
CA ASP A 123 17.50 15.80 -4.46
C ASP A 123 17.36 15.18 -5.85
N VAL A 124 16.35 15.65 -6.60
CA VAL A 124 16.14 15.33 -8.01
C VAL A 124 15.95 16.64 -8.76
N ARG A 125 16.77 16.87 -9.79
CA ARG A 125 16.68 18.05 -10.65
C ARG A 125 16.75 17.67 -12.11
N TRP A 126 16.30 18.56 -12.99
CA TRP A 126 16.54 18.46 -14.43
C TRP A 126 17.90 19.09 -14.80
N ASP A 127 18.57 18.53 -15.81
CA ASP A 127 19.77 19.10 -16.43
C ASP A 127 19.49 19.44 -17.89
N ASP A 128 19.30 20.73 -18.20
CA ASP A 128 19.00 21.21 -19.55
C ASP A 128 20.12 20.92 -20.57
N ALA A 129 21.37 20.76 -20.11
CA ALA A 129 22.50 20.57 -21.03
C ALA A 129 22.56 19.14 -21.57
N ASP A 130 22.26 18.17 -20.71
CA ASP A 130 22.30 16.74 -21.01
C ASP A 130 20.88 16.15 -21.23
N GLU A 131 19.83 16.98 -21.12
CA GLU A 131 18.40 16.62 -21.25
C GLU A 131 18.01 15.38 -20.43
N CYS A 132 18.42 15.35 -19.15
CA CYS A 132 18.15 14.22 -18.25
C CYS A 132 17.90 14.66 -16.80
N TYR A 133 17.34 13.74 -16.00
CA TYR A 133 17.24 13.89 -14.56
C TYR A 133 18.57 13.59 -13.88
N VAL A 134 18.91 14.38 -12.86
CA VAL A 134 20.05 14.16 -11.97
C VAL A 134 19.54 13.89 -10.57
N VAL A 135 19.81 12.67 -10.08
CA VAL A 135 19.39 12.17 -8.78
C VAL A 135 20.58 12.13 -7.84
N THR A 136 20.55 12.96 -6.79
CA THR A 136 21.57 12.93 -5.73
C THR A 136 21.11 12.00 -4.60
N ALA A 137 21.99 11.10 -4.19
CA ALA A 137 21.76 10.19 -3.08
C ALA A 137 22.95 10.17 -2.13
N HIS A 138 22.72 9.78 -0.88
CA HIS A 138 23.73 9.66 0.16
C HIS A 138 23.66 8.28 0.81
N HIS A 139 24.80 7.78 1.28
CA HIS A 139 24.82 6.62 2.15
C HIS A 139 24.32 7.02 3.56
N PRO A 140 23.25 6.40 4.10
CA PRO A 140 22.65 6.86 5.37
C PRO A 140 23.63 6.87 6.56
N GLU A 141 24.55 5.90 6.62
CA GLU A 141 25.53 5.81 7.70
C GLU A 141 26.85 6.58 7.49
N THR A 142 27.38 6.63 6.25
CA THR A 142 28.71 7.18 5.96
C THR A 142 28.66 8.57 5.34
N ASP A 143 27.47 9.02 4.92
CA ASP A 143 27.24 10.26 4.16
C ASP A 143 28.03 10.33 2.84
N GLU A 144 28.47 9.17 2.31
CA GLU A 144 29.07 9.10 0.98
C GLU A 144 28.05 9.52 -0.07
N ARG A 145 28.41 10.52 -0.88
CA ARG A 145 27.54 11.07 -1.92
C ARG A 145 27.64 10.30 -3.23
N PHE A 146 26.49 10.00 -3.80
CA PHE A 146 26.30 9.43 -5.13
C PHE A 146 25.50 10.39 -6.02
N GLU A 147 25.74 10.30 -7.32
CA GLU A 147 24.97 11.02 -8.34
C GLU A 147 24.65 10.02 -9.46
N TYR A 148 23.38 9.95 -9.82
CA TYR A 148 22.84 9.13 -10.90
C TYR A 148 22.18 10.05 -11.93
N ARG A 149 22.26 9.68 -13.19
CA ARG A 149 21.63 10.41 -14.30
C ARG A 149 20.68 9.48 -15.01
N GLY A 150 19.48 9.94 -15.36
CA GLY A 150 18.45 9.12 -15.99
C GLY A 150 17.61 9.89 -16.99
N GLU A 151 17.28 9.30 -18.14
CA GLU A 151 16.32 9.88 -19.08
C GLU A 151 14.92 9.93 -18.46
N HIS A 152 14.55 8.86 -17.75
CA HIS A 152 13.26 8.71 -17.07
C HIS A 152 13.42 8.46 -15.56
N LEU A 153 12.34 8.71 -14.80
CA LEU A 153 12.24 8.39 -13.39
C LEU A 153 11.11 7.39 -13.10
N ALA A 154 11.31 6.55 -12.08
CA ALA A 154 10.25 5.71 -11.50
C ALA A 154 10.14 5.95 -9.99
N LEU A 155 9.11 6.65 -9.55
CA LEU A 155 8.92 7.06 -8.16
C LEU A 155 8.07 6.04 -7.41
N GLY A 156 8.72 5.21 -6.59
CA GLY A 156 8.11 4.16 -5.78
C GLY A 156 8.48 4.26 -4.30
N VAL A 157 8.44 5.47 -3.75
CA VAL A 157 8.79 5.78 -2.35
C VAL A 157 7.83 5.20 -1.31
N GLY A 158 6.72 4.59 -1.75
CA GLY A 158 5.76 3.94 -0.87
C GLY A 158 4.97 4.94 0.00
N SER A 159 4.66 4.51 1.22
CA SER A 159 3.91 5.29 2.20
C SER A 159 4.61 5.27 3.55
N ARG A 160 4.35 6.26 4.40
CA ARG A 160 4.92 6.33 5.74
C ARG A 160 3.82 6.23 6.81
N PRO A 161 4.11 5.64 7.98
CA PRO A 161 3.19 5.61 9.11
C PRO A 161 2.60 6.99 9.41
N GLN A 162 1.28 7.07 9.53
CA GLN A 162 0.58 8.32 9.84
C GLN A 162 0.07 8.28 11.27
N ILE A 163 0.62 9.14 12.13
CA ILE A 163 0.08 9.42 13.46
C ILE A 163 -0.51 10.83 13.41
N PRO A 164 -1.82 11.02 13.67
CA PRO A 164 -2.41 12.35 13.78
C PRO A 164 -1.64 13.22 14.78
N GLU A 165 -1.43 14.51 14.47
CA GLU A 165 -0.61 15.44 15.26
C GLU A 165 -0.98 15.42 16.76
N GLN A 166 -2.27 15.30 17.06
CA GLN A 166 -2.81 15.28 18.41
C GLN A 166 -2.42 14.03 19.21
N LEU A 167 -1.97 12.96 18.56
CA LEU A 167 -1.57 11.70 19.21
C LEU A 167 -0.04 11.51 19.27
N GLN A 168 0.72 12.53 18.83
CA GLN A 168 2.19 12.51 18.81
C GLN A 168 2.79 13.08 20.11
N GLY A 169 4.12 12.98 20.26
CA GLY A 169 4.86 13.64 21.35
C GLY A 169 5.06 12.79 22.60
N HIS A 170 4.78 11.49 22.52
CA HIS A 170 4.98 10.51 23.58
C HIS A 170 6.18 9.59 23.30
N PRO A 171 6.72 8.90 24.32
CA PRO A 171 7.73 7.85 24.14
C PRO A 171 7.29 6.79 23.11
N GLU A 172 8.16 6.49 22.15
CA GLU A 172 7.85 5.60 21.03
C GLU A 172 7.82 4.11 21.43
N GLU A 173 8.21 3.77 22.65
CA GLU A 173 8.03 2.45 23.26
C GLU A 173 6.63 2.25 23.84
N ASP A 174 5.91 3.34 24.17
CA ASP A 174 4.62 3.29 24.85
C ASP A 174 3.45 3.70 23.95
N VAL A 175 3.61 4.71 23.10
CA VAL A 175 2.59 5.17 22.16
C VAL A 175 3.19 5.19 20.76
N PHE A 176 2.82 4.23 19.93
CA PHE A 176 3.48 4.03 18.64
C PHE A 176 2.55 3.46 17.57
N HIS A 177 2.92 3.68 16.31
CA HIS A 177 2.19 3.15 15.16
C HIS A 177 2.39 1.63 15.01
N THR A 178 1.40 0.88 14.51
CA THR A 178 1.49 -0.57 14.26
C THR A 178 2.75 -0.99 13.49
N ALA A 179 3.28 -0.13 12.62
CA ALA A 179 4.55 -0.30 11.92
C ALA A 179 5.79 -0.53 12.83
N LYS A 180 5.70 -0.25 14.14
CA LYS A 180 6.75 -0.51 15.14
C LYS A 180 6.41 -1.69 16.07
N TYR A 181 5.26 -2.33 15.90
CA TYR A 181 4.72 -3.31 16.84
C TYR A 181 5.68 -4.47 17.11
N ARG A 182 6.21 -5.12 16.08
CA ARG A 182 7.15 -6.24 16.27
C ARG A 182 8.38 -5.88 17.11
N PHE A 183 8.88 -4.65 16.98
CA PHE A 183 10.07 -4.18 17.70
C PHE A 183 9.75 -3.82 19.16
N ASN A 184 8.54 -3.33 19.42
CA ASN A 184 8.10 -2.93 20.76
C ASN A 184 7.33 -4.02 21.52
N ARG A 185 7.06 -5.18 20.90
CA ARG A 185 6.19 -6.21 21.45
C ARG A 185 6.57 -6.67 22.86
N ASP A 186 7.86 -6.77 23.16
CA ASP A 186 8.34 -7.19 24.49
C ASP A 186 7.88 -6.18 25.57
N ARG A 187 7.96 -4.88 25.27
CA ARG A 187 7.41 -3.81 26.13
C ARG A 187 5.89 -3.89 26.28
N VAL A 188 5.18 -4.28 25.21
CA VAL A 188 3.72 -4.37 25.17
C VAL A 188 3.21 -5.51 26.07
N VAL A 189 3.84 -6.69 26.01
CA VAL A 189 3.38 -7.86 26.78
C VAL A 189 3.74 -7.79 28.28
N ASP A 190 4.66 -6.90 28.64
CA ASP A 190 5.06 -6.61 30.02
C ASP A 190 4.22 -5.50 30.69
N ALA A 191 3.35 -4.81 29.93
CA ALA A 191 2.46 -3.77 30.45
C ALA A 191 1.29 -4.35 31.26
N ASP A 192 0.65 -3.55 32.11
CA ASP A 192 -0.60 -3.90 32.81
C ASP A 192 -1.84 -3.71 31.91
N SER A 193 -1.76 -2.82 30.91
CA SER A 193 -2.86 -2.54 29.98
C SER A 193 -2.39 -2.07 28.61
N VAL A 194 -3.04 -2.57 27.57
CA VAL A 194 -2.72 -2.27 26.17
C VAL A 194 -4.00 -1.88 25.43
N THR A 195 -3.96 -0.78 24.68
CA THR A 195 -5.06 -0.32 23.83
C THR A 195 -4.62 -0.24 22.38
N VAL A 196 -5.30 -0.96 21.49
CA VAL A 196 -5.14 -0.86 20.03
C VAL A 196 -6.17 0.13 19.49
N VAL A 197 -5.74 1.11 18.69
CA VAL A 197 -6.63 2.14 18.10
C VAL A 197 -6.64 2.00 16.58
N GLY A 198 -7.81 1.82 15.98
CA GLY A 198 -8.00 1.73 14.51
C GLY A 198 -8.87 0.55 14.08
N SER A 199 -9.39 0.53 12.85
CA SER A 199 -10.22 -0.58 12.33
C SER A 199 -9.60 -1.41 11.22
N GLY A 200 -8.44 -1.01 10.68
CA GLY A 200 -7.85 -1.70 9.53
C GLY A 200 -7.21 -3.04 9.89
N GLN A 201 -6.81 -3.78 8.87
CA GLN A 201 -6.15 -5.09 9.00
C GLN A 201 -4.99 -5.07 10.01
N SER A 202 -4.10 -4.08 9.98
CA SER A 202 -2.97 -4.03 10.91
C SER A 202 -3.40 -3.94 12.38
N ALA A 203 -4.47 -3.21 12.69
CA ALA A 203 -5.01 -3.14 14.06
C ALA A 203 -5.58 -4.50 14.48
N ALA A 204 -6.29 -5.18 13.57
CA ALA A 204 -6.84 -6.52 13.82
C ALA A 204 -5.74 -7.56 14.06
N GLU A 205 -4.66 -7.55 13.26
CA GLU A 205 -3.54 -8.47 13.40
C GLU A 205 -2.76 -8.26 14.71
N VAL A 206 -2.51 -6.99 15.09
CA VAL A 206 -1.91 -6.66 16.39
C VAL A 206 -2.82 -7.15 17.52
N PHE A 207 -4.11 -6.84 17.45
CA PHE A 207 -5.07 -7.28 18.46
C PHE A 207 -5.13 -8.81 18.56
N ARG A 208 -5.11 -9.52 17.43
CA ARG A 208 -5.09 -10.99 17.39
C ARG A 208 -3.82 -11.56 18.03
N ASP A 209 -2.64 -11.07 17.65
CA ASP A 209 -1.36 -11.54 18.22
C ASP A 209 -1.28 -11.28 19.73
N LEU A 210 -1.74 -10.10 20.19
CA LEU A 210 -1.85 -9.80 21.62
C LEU A 210 -2.91 -10.65 22.33
N LEU A 211 -4.04 -10.91 21.69
CA LEU A 211 -5.05 -11.78 22.25
C LEU A 211 -4.46 -13.18 22.44
N GLU A 212 -3.78 -13.77 21.46
CA GLU A 212 -3.11 -15.07 21.59
C GLU A 212 -2.11 -15.11 22.76
N ARG A 213 -1.29 -14.07 22.90
CA ARG A 213 -0.27 -13.97 23.95
C ARG A 213 -0.84 -13.78 25.34
N GLN A 214 -2.00 -13.14 25.49
CA GLN A 214 -2.63 -12.89 26.79
C GLN A 214 -2.90 -14.19 27.60
N SER A 215 -2.82 -15.39 27.01
CA SER A 215 -2.87 -16.64 27.81
C SER A 215 -1.66 -16.85 28.74
N ALA A 216 -0.55 -16.16 28.50
CA ALA A 216 0.68 -16.23 29.29
C ALA A 216 1.01 -14.93 30.05
N HIS A 217 0.13 -13.92 29.97
CA HIS A 217 0.32 -12.58 30.50
C HIS A 217 -0.99 -12.07 31.12
N ASP A 218 -0.94 -11.11 32.04
CA ASP A 218 -2.12 -10.66 32.81
C ASP A 218 -2.62 -9.26 32.40
N TYR A 219 -2.21 -8.74 31.24
CA TYR A 219 -2.64 -7.42 30.77
C TYR A 219 -4.11 -7.39 30.32
N ARG A 220 -4.74 -6.24 30.55
CA ARG A 220 -6.01 -5.89 29.89
C ARG A 220 -5.75 -5.48 28.44
N LEU A 221 -6.58 -5.94 27.51
CA LEU A 221 -6.46 -5.63 26.08
C LEU A 221 -7.72 -4.96 25.52
N ASP A 222 -7.62 -3.70 25.12
CA ASP A 222 -8.73 -2.94 24.55
C ASP A 222 -8.52 -2.63 23.05
N TRP A 223 -9.61 -2.60 22.28
CA TRP A 223 -9.62 -2.23 20.86
C TRP A 223 -10.66 -1.15 20.60
N LEU A 224 -10.19 0.06 20.31
CA LEU A 224 -11.02 1.23 20.03
C LEU A 224 -10.97 1.56 18.53
N THR A 225 -12.11 1.90 17.94
CA THR A 225 -12.14 2.38 16.56
C THR A 225 -13.20 3.44 16.34
N ARG A 226 -12.87 4.44 15.51
CA ARG A 226 -13.81 5.48 15.06
C ARG A 226 -14.87 4.91 14.12
N SER A 227 -14.57 3.83 13.42
CA SER A 227 -15.46 3.22 12.43
C SER A 227 -16.77 2.73 13.06
N ASP A 228 -17.83 2.68 12.25
CA ASP A 228 -19.15 2.16 12.63
C ASP A 228 -19.12 0.75 13.25
N GLY A 229 -18.11 -0.03 12.91
CA GLY A 229 -17.89 -1.37 13.43
C GLY A 229 -16.55 -1.92 12.99
N PHE A 230 -16.31 -3.18 13.36
CA PHE A 230 -15.19 -3.99 12.88
C PHE A 230 -15.65 -4.73 11.62
N PHE A 231 -15.71 -4.02 10.50
CA PHE A 231 -16.25 -4.56 9.26
C PHE A 231 -15.20 -5.30 8.43
N PRO A 232 -15.59 -6.41 7.79
CA PRO A 232 -14.69 -7.10 6.89
C PRO A 232 -14.45 -6.27 5.63
N MET A 233 -13.30 -6.48 5.00
CA MET A 233 -13.04 -6.03 3.64
C MET A 233 -13.92 -6.80 2.64
N GLU A 234 -14.33 -6.12 1.57
CA GLU A 234 -15.08 -6.76 0.47
C GLU A 234 -14.16 -7.73 -0.28
N TYR A 235 -14.50 -9.03 -0.23
CA TYR A 235 -13.72 -10.10 -0.85
C TYR A 235 -14.57 -11.04 -1.72
N SER A 236 -15.81 -10.65 -2.04
CA SER A 236 -16.65 -11.41 -2.96
C SER A 236 -16.12 -11.28 -4.39
N LYS A 237 -16.27 -12.34 -5.18
CA LYS A 237 -15.76 -12.40 -6.57
C LYS A 237 -16.32 -11.31 -7.50
N LEU A 238 -17.50 -10.76 -7.20
CA LEU A 238 -18.07 -9.64 -7.95
C LEU A 238 -17.50 -8.32 -7.45
N GLY A 239 -17.35 -8.15 -6.13
CA GLY A 239 -16.69 -6.98 -5.54
C GLY A 239 -15.25 -6.82 -6.02
N LEU A 240 -14.49 -7.93 -6.06
CA LEU A 240 -13.09 -7.95 -6.49
C LEU A 240 -12.86 -7.49 -7.94
N GLN A 241 -13.89 -7.43 -8.80
CA GLN A 241 -13.74 -6.86 -10.14
C GLN A 241 -13.47 -5.35 -10.13
N HIS A 242 -13.57 -4.66 -8.98
CA HIS A 242 -13.10 -3.28 -8.83
C HIS A 242 -11.57 -3.16 -8.79
N PHE A 243 -10.84 -4.27 -8.67
CA PHE A 243 -9.37 -4.32 -8.69
C PHE A 243 -8.86 -4.78 -10.05
N THR A 244 -9.37 -4.20 -11.14
CA THR A 244 -9.00 -4.56 -12.51
C THR A 244 -8.75 -3.33 -13.38
N PRO A 245 -8.02 -3.48 -14.51
CA PRO A 245 -7.74 -2.38 -15.43
C PRO A 245 -8.99 -1.63 -15.90
N GLU A 246 -10.12 -2.32 -16.07
CA GLU A 246 -11.37 -1.73 -16.53
C GLU A 246 -11.98 -0.79 -15.50
N TYR A 247 -11.90 -1.14 -14.21
CA TYR A 247 -12.40 -0.26 -13.17
C TYR A 247 -11.50 0.96 -13.01
N GLU A 248 -10.18 0.76 -13.05
CA GLU A 248 -9.20 1.85 -13.04
C GLU A 248 -9.46 2.84 -14.18
N GLN A 249 -9.63 2.32 -15.41
CA GLN A 249 -9.97 3.14 -16.57
C GLN A 249 -11.28 3.91 -16.38
N TYR A 250 -12.32 3.23 -15.92
CA TYR A 250 -13.60 3.86 -15.64
C TYR A 250 -13.46 5.01 -14.64
N VAL A 251 -12.72 4.82 -13.54
CA VAL A 251 -12.46 5.87 -12.57
C VAL A 251 -11.68 7.01 -13.22
N TYR A 252 -10.63 6.72 -13.99
CA TYR A 252 -9.81 7.72 -14.67
C TYR A 252 -10.62 8.60 -15.64
N ASP A 253 -11.61 8.04 -16.34
CA ASP A 253 -12.45 8.78 -17.29
C ASP A 253 -13.49 9.69 -16.61
N LEU A 254 -13.74 9.54 -15.30
CA LEU A 254 -14.68 10.39 -14.56
C LEU A 254 -14.15 11.83 -14.38
N PRO A 255 -15.04 12.83 -14.28
CA PRO A 255 -14.66 14.17 -13.83
C PRO A 255 -13.98 14.13 -12.45
N GLN A 256 -12.98 15.00 -12.22
CA GLN A 256 -12.18 14.99 -10.98
C GLN A 256 -13.03 15.17 -9.72
N GLU A 257 -14.06 16.03 -9.75
CA GLU A 257 -14.98 16.21 -8.62
C GLU A 257 -15.72 14.90 -8.28
N THR A 258 -16.09 14.11 -9.29
CA THR A 258 -16.74 12.81 -9.08
C THR A 258 -15.76 11.79 -8.48
N LYS A 259 -14.50 11.77 -8.93
CA LYS A 259 -13.45 10.92 -8.35
C LYS A 259 -13.22 11.23 -6.87
N ASP A 260 -13.15 12.52 -6.55
CA ASP A 260 -12.91 13.04 -5.21
C ASP A 260 -14.03 12.69 -4.21
N ASP A 261 -15.26 12.52 -4.68
CA ASP A 261 -16.37 12.01 -3.89
C ASP A 261 -16.41 10.47 -3.85
N LEU A 262 -16.11 9.80 -4.97
CA LEU A 262 -16.23 8.35 -5.11
C LEU A 262 -15.19 7.60 -4.28
N VAL A 263 -13.91 7.89 -4.46
CA VAL A 263 -12.80 7.09 -3.92
C VAL A 263 -12.82 7.01 -2.38
N PRO A 264 -13.05 8.11 -1.63
CA PRO A 264 -13.15 8.03 -0.17
C PRO A 264 -14.33 7.20 0.34
N ASN A 265 -15.40 7.06 -0.45
CA ASN A 265 -16.58 6.27 -0.10
C ASN A 265 -16.41 4.76 -0.38
N GLN A 266 -15.24 4.33 -0.86
CA GLN A 266 -14.92 2.95 -1.19
C GLN A 266 -13.98 2.30 -0.19
N ASP A 267 -13.86 2.86 1.01
CA ASP A 267 -12.94 2.39 2.05
C ASP A 267 -13.09 0.90 2.38
N LEU A 268 -14.29 0.31 2.33
CA LEU A 268 -14.47 -1.12 2.58
C LEU A 268 -13.93 -2.04 1.48
N LEU A 269 -13.57 -1.51 0.31
CA LEU A 269 -12.88 -2.29 -0.72
C LEU A 269 -11.44 -2.60 -0.28
N TYR A 270 -10.77 -1.74 0.50
CA TYR A 270 -9.32 -1.86 0.75
C TYR A 270 -8.85 -1.55 2.19
N LYS A 271 -9.71 -1.06 3.09
CA LYS A 271 -9.37 -0.71 4.49
C LYS A 271 -10.06 -1.59 5.54
N GLY A 272 -10.85 -2.58 5.12
CA GLY A 272 -11.54 -3.49 6.04
C GLY A 272 -10.59 -4.50 6.69
N VAL A 273 -11.14 -5.35 7.56
CA VAL A 273 -10.41 -6.51 8.14
C VAL A 273 -10.61 -7.73 7.25
N ASP A 274 -9.58 -8.54 7.04
CA ASP A 274 -9.73 -9.84 6.38
C ASP A 274 -10.80 -10.70 7.11
N PRO A 275 -11.79 -11.27 6.40
CA PRO A 275 -12.82 -12.09 7.02
C PRO A 275 -12.28 -13.25 7.86
N GLY A 276 -11.15 -13.85 7.46
CA GLY A 276 -10.48 -14.92 8.20
C GLY A 276 -9.93 -14.42 9.54
N THR A 277 -9.19 -13.30 9.52
CA THR A 277 -8.64 -12.65 10.71
C THR A 277 -9.75 -12.26 11.69
N SER A 278 -10.86 -11.69 11.20
CA SER A 278 -12.01 -11.37 12.03
C SER A 278 -12.63 -12.61 12.67
N ALA A 279 -12.73 -13.73 11.94
CA ALA A 279 -13.23 -14.99 12.47
C ALA A 279 -12.28 -15.58 13.52
N GLU A 280 -10.97 -15.55 13.28
CA GLU A 280 -9.95 -16.04 14.22
C GLU A 280 -10.00 -15.31 15.57
N ILE A 281 -10.14 -13.99 15.55
CA ILE A 281 -10.30 -13.18 16.76
C ILE A 281 -11.53 -13.62 17.54
N TYR A 282 -12.68 -13.73 16.88
CA TYR A 282 -13.92 -14.14 17.53
C TYR A 282 -13.85 -15.57 18.08
N ASP A 283 -13.34 -16.52 17.29
CA ASP A 283 -13.16 -17.91 17.70
C ASP A 283 -12.20 -18.05 18.88
N LEU A 284 -11.17 -17.21 18.96
CA LEU A 284 -10.26 -17.18 20.10
C LEU A 284 -10.93 -16.60 21.36
N LEU A 285 -11.66 -15.50 21.24
CA LEU A 285 -12.45 -14.93 22.35
C LEU A 285 -13.45 -15.96 22.89
N TYR A 286 -14.19 -16.63 21.99
CA TYR A 286 -15.16 -17.65 22.37
C TYR A 286 -14.50 -18.86 23.03
N ARG A 287 -13.38 -19.36 22.50
CA ARG A 287 -12.67 -20.50 23.11
C ARG A 287 -12.18 -20.18 24.52
N ARG A 288 -11.79 -18.93 24.80
CA ARG A 288 -11.30 -18.51 26.12
C ARG A 288 -12.38 -18.28 27.16
N SER A 289 -13.62 -18.00 26.76
CA SER A 289 -14.74 -17.90 27.71
C SER A 289 -15.26 -19.26 28.19
N ILE A 290 -14.73 -20.38 27.68
CA ILE A 290 -15.16 -21.73 28.08
C ILE A 290 -14.57 -22.10 29.45
N GLY A 291 -15.39 -22.06 30.49
CA GLY A 291 -15.09 -22.67 31.79
C GLY A 291 -14.23 -21.83 32.75
N ASP A 292 -13.58 -20.78 32.25
CA ASP A 292 -12.81 -19.79 33.01
C ASP A 292 -13.53 -18.43 33.10
N ARG A 293 -12.86 -17.39 33.63
CA ARG A 293 -13.34 -16.00 33.56
C ARG A 293 -13.22 -15.50 32.12
N ASP A 294 -14.20 -14.73 31.65
CA ASP A 294 -14.13 -14.07 30.33
C ASP A 294 -12.77 -13.35 30.18
N PRO A 295 -12.15 -13.38 28.97
CA PRO A 295 -10.88 -12.71 28.74
C PRO A 295 -10.99 -11.22 29.09
N ASP A 296 -9.95 -10.64 29.71
CA ASP A 296 -9.94 -9.23 30.11
C ASP A 296 -9.72 -8.34 28.89
N VAL A 297 -10.82 -8.14 28.16
CA VAL A 297 -10.84 -7.53 26.84
C VAL A 297 -12.01 -6.55 26.72
N GLY A 298 -11.79 -5.43 26.04
CA GLY A 298 -12.85 -4.50 25.61
C GLY A 298 -12.76 -4.19 24.12
N LEU A 299 -13.88 -4.25 23.40
CA LEU A 299 -13.97 -3.80 22.01
C LEU A 299 -15.00 -2.69 21.92
N PHE A 300 -14.63 -1.53 21.39
CA PHE A 300 -15.52 -0.39 21.28
C PHE A 300 -15.41 0.33 19.93
N ALA A 301 -16.46 0.18 19.12
CA ALA A 301 -16.61 0.88 17.85
C ALA A 301 -17.15 2.31 18.06
N MET A 302 -17.19 3.07 16.96
CA MET A 302 -17.74 4.43 16.89
C MET A 302 -17.10 5.40 17.91
N THR A 303 -15.86 5.13 18.31
CA THR A 303 -15.12 5.84 19.34
C THR A 303 -13.89 6.49 18.73
N GLU A 304 -13.91 7.81 18.64
CA GLU A 304 -12.77 8.61 18.23
C GLU A 304 -11.84 8.87 19.42
N VAL A 305 -10.55 8.57 19.28
CA VAL A 305 -9.51 9.03 20.22
C VAL A 305 -9.02 10.39 19.71
N ARG A 306 -9.27 11.44 20.48
CA ARG A 306 -9.03 12.85 20.10
C ARG A 306 -7.68 13.37 20.54
N ASP A 307 -7.21 12.92 21.70
CA ASP A 307 -5.98 13.36 22.33
C ASP A 307 -5.45 12.26 23.27
N ILE A 308 -4.15 12.29 23.56
CA ILE A 308 -3.49 11.41 24.51
C ILE A 308 -2.65 12.26 25.46
N ALA A 309 -2.82 12.05 26.77
CA ALA A 309 -2.04 12.75 27.79
C ALA A 309 -1.39 11.76 28.76
N SER A 310 -0.16 12.05 29.18
CA SER A 310 0.50 11.26 30.23
C SER A 310 -0.25 11.38 31.56
N ALA A 311 -0.52 10.23 32.18
CA ALA A 311 -1.26 10.08 33.42
C ALA A 311 -0.51 9.11 34.36
N GLY A 312 0.50 9.63 35.08
CA GLY A 312 1.36 8.80 35.93
C GLY A 312 2.25 7.88 35.08
N ASP A 313 2.13 6.58 35.30
CA ASP A 313 2.85 5.54 34.54
C ASP A 313 2.04 5.05 33.31
N ALA A 314 0.89 5.67 33.02
CA ALA A 314 0.00 5.32 31.91
C ALA A 314 -0.38 6.55 31.06
N TYR A 315 -1.25 6.34 30.08
CA TYR A 315 -1.76 7.36 29.16
C TYR A 315 -3.29 7.44 29.26
N ALA A 316 -3.81 8.65 29.39
CA ALA A 316 -5.22 8.97 29.35
C ALA A 316 -5.62 9.36 27.93
N LEU A 317 -6.45 8.53 27.30
CA LEU A 317 -7.03 8.76 25.98
C LEU A 317 -8.34 9.54 26.14
N ASP A 318 -8.43 10.72 25.53
CA ASP A 318 -9.70 11.46 25.40
C ASP A 318 -10.53 10.84 24.28
N CYS A 319 -11.57 10.11 24.66
CA CYS A 319 -12.42 9.35 23.76
C CYS A 319 -13.76 10.05 23.56
N HIS A 320 -14.27 10.04 22.34
CA HIS A 320 -15.62 10.49 22.02
C HIS A 320 -16.37 9.45 21.21
N GLN A 321 -17.44 8.91 21.79
CA GLN A 321 -18.38 8.06 21.07
C GLN A 321 -19.36 8.96 20.31
N TRP A 322 -19.21 9.01 18.98
CA TRP A 322 -19.83 10.05 18.17
C TRP A 322 -21.32 9.82 17.86
N GLN A 323 -21.84 8.59 17.98
CA GLN A 323 -23.27 8.33 17.79
C GLN A 323 -24.13 8.77 18.99
N SER A 324 -23.59 8.63 20.20
CA SER A 324 -24.20 8.99 21.47
C SER A 324 -23.75 10.37 21.96
N GLU A 325 -22.85 11.02 21.22
CA GLU A 325 -22.23 12.31 21.55
C GLU A 325 -21.61 12.33 22.96
N THR A 326 -21.07 11.20 23.42
CA THR A 326 -20.57 11.04 24.79
C THR A 326 -19.05 10.97 24.82
N SER A 327 -18.43 11.85 25.61
CA SER A 327 -16.98 11.82 25.88
C SER A 327 -16.66 11.11 27.19
N PHE A 328 -15.54 10.40 27.20
CA PHE A 328 -15.01 9.70 28.37
C PHE A 328 -13.49 9.59 28.27
N VAL A 329 -12.84 9.32 29.40
CA VAL A 329 -11.39 9.07 29.45
C VAL A 329 -11.18 7.57 29.62
N HIS A 330 -10.28 7.01 28.83
CA HIS A 330 -9.80 5.63 28.95
C HIS A 330 -8.31 5.64 29.28
N GLU A 331 -7.87 4.91 30.29
CA GLU A 331 -6.45 4.85 30.67
C GLU A 331 -5.83 3.54 30.17
N SER A 332 -4.63 3.62 29.60
CA SER A 332 -3.86 2.49 29.11
C SER A 332 -2.37 2.75 29.25
N GLU A 333 -1.60 1.75 29.68
CA GLU A 333 -0.15 1.88 29.85
C GLU A 333 0.58 1.96 28.50
N VAL A 334 0.12 1.17 27.53
CA VAL A 334 0.64 1.16 26.15
C VAL A 334 -0.50 1.39 25.17
N VAL A 335 -0.26 2.17 24.12
CA VAL A 335 -1.20 2.49 23.05
C VAL A 335 -0.58 2.16 21.69
N VAL A 336 -1.19 1.24 20.95
CA VAL A 336 -0.78 0.88 19.59
C VAL A 336 -1.72 1.50 18.57
N LEU A 337 -1.20 2.41 17.76
CA LEU A 337 -1.95 3.20 16.79
C LEU A 337 -1.95 2.54 15.41
N GLY A 338 -3.06 1.92 15.02
CA GLY A 338 -3.36 1.46 13.66
C GLY A 338 -4.01 2.55 12.82
N THR A 339 -3.39 3.73 12.77
CA THR A 339 -3.95 4.95 12.14
C THR A 339 -3.64 5.08 10.65
N GLY A 340 -2.95 4.09 10.06
CA GLY A 340 -2.76 3.98 8.63
C GLY A 340 -1.49 4.66 8.13
N TYR A 341 -1.42 4.90 6.83
CA TYR A 341 -0.24 5.44 6.19
C TYR A 341 -0.61 6.63 5.30
N GLU A 342 0.29 7.59 5.22
CA GLU A 342 0.20 8.75 4.34
C GLU A 342 1.26 8.71 3.25
N ARG A 343 1.02 9.47 2.19
CA ARG A 343 1.86 9.58 1.00
C ARG A 343 2.22 11.05 0.78
N PRO A 344 3.11 11.61 1.60
CA PRO A 344 3.53 12.99 1.41
C PRO A 344 4.29 13.12 0.09
N MET A 345 4.26 14.31 -0.51
CA MET A 345 5.21 14.65 -1.56
C MET A 345 6.64 14.50 -1.00
N PRO A 346 7.52 13.75 -1.65
CA PRO A 346 8.91 13.67 -1.22
C PRO A 346 9.63 15.00 -1.42
N GLY A 347 10.30 15.50 -0.38
CA GLY A 347 11.04 16.78 -0.46
C GLY A 347 12.15 16.80 -1.51
N PHE A 348 12.65 15.64 -1.95
CA PHE A 348 13.62 15.58 -3.05
C PHE A 348 13.06 16.02 -4.40
N LEU A 349 11.74 16.16 -4.56
CA LEU A 349 11.08 16.68 -5.76
C LEU A 349 10.88 18.20 -5.73
N GLU A 350 11.18 18.88 -4.62
CA GLU A 350 11.11 20.35 -4.51
C GLU A 350 11.78 21.07 -5.70
N PRO A 351 12.95 20.64 -6.21
CA PRO A 351 13.59 21.30 -7.36
C PRO A 351 12.83 21.17 -8.68
N LEU A 352 11.87 20.25 -8.78
CA LEU A 352 11.04 20.04 -9.97
C LEU A 352 9.66 20.71 -9.85
N GLU A 353 9.31 21.31 -8.71
CA GLU A 353 7.96 21.84 -8.44
C GLU A 353 7.42 22.77 -9.53
N ASP A 354 8.26 23.64 -10.08
CA ASP A 354 7.89 24.61 -11.13
C ASP A 354 7.54 23.94 -12.48
N ALA A 355 8.03 22.72 -12.72
CA ALA A 355 7.77 21.97 -13.94
C ALA A 355 6.58 21.00 -13.80
N VAL A 356 6.18 20.67 -12.57
CA VAL A 356 5.10 19.72 -12.27
C VAL A 356 3.75 20.39 -12.42
N ASN A 357 2.81 19.69 -13.07
CA ASN A 357 1.41 20.12 -13.12
C ASN A 357 0.62 19.65 -11.90
N TRP A 358 -0.24 20.53 -11.41
CA TRP A 358 -0.99 20.38 -10.16
C TRP A 358 -2.48 20.56 -10.40
N ASP A 359 -3.28 19.70 -9.77
CA ASP A 359 -4.73 19.84 -9.79
C ASP A 359 -5.19 20.99 -8.87
N GLU A 360 -6.49 21.29 -8.89
CA GLU A 360 -7.08 22.37 -8.09
C GLU A 360 -6.96 22.19 -6.56
N ARG A 361 -6.60 20.99 -6.09
CA ARG A 361 -6.38 20.66 -4.68
C ARG A 361 -4.88 20.55 -4.31
N GLY A 362 -3.97 20.89 -5.22
CA GLY A 362 -2.54 20.83 -5.00
C GLY A 362 -1.98 19.40 -4.96
N ARG A 363 -2.60 18.47 -5.69
CA ARG A 363 -2.09 17.10 -5.92
C ARG A 363 -1.52 17.00 -7.33
N PHE A 364 -0.74 15.96 -7.59
CA PHE A 364 -0.21 15.68 -8.93
C PHE A 364 -1.35 15.52 -9.95
N GLU A 365 -1.21 16.18 -11.10
CA GLU A 365 -1.89 15.75 -12.32
C GLU A 365 -1.17 14.51 -12.87
N VAL A 366 -1.92 13.45 -13.11
CA VAL A 366 -1.38 12.14 -13.49
C VAL A 366 -2.07 11.68 -14.76
N THR A 367 -1.29 11.20 -15.72
CA THR A 367 -1.78 10.60 -16.96
C THR A 367 -2.44 9.25 -16.70
N GLU A 368 -3.21 8.79 -17.68
CA GLU A 368 -3.84 7.46 -17.71
C GLU A 368 -2.84 6.31 -17.53
N ASP A 369 -1.61 6.50 -18.01
CA ASP A 369 -0.51 5.54 -17.90
C ASP A 369 0.40 5.82 -16.69
N HIS A 370 -0.15 6.38 -15.61
CA HIS A 370 0.52 6.57 -14.30
C HIS A 370 1.79 7.43 -14.36
N ARG A 371 1.89 8.37 -15.30
CA ARG A 371 2.99 9.34 -15.35
C ARG A 371 2.56 10.66 -14.75
N LEU A 372 3.50 11.31 -14.07
CA LEU A 372 3.34 12.69 -13.66
C LEU A 372 3.28 13.58 -14.91
N GLU A 373 2.27 14.44 -14.99
CA GLU A 373 2.24 15.51 -15.99
C GLU A 373 3.31 16.55 -15.62
N ILE A 374 4.37 16.62 -16.41
CA ILE A 374 5.54 17.47 -16.17
C ILE A 374 6.01 18.11 -17.48
N ASP A 375 6.36 19.40 -17.46
CA ASP A 375 6.85 20.15 -18.63
C ASP A 375 8.35 19.89 -18.86
N LEU A 376 8.73 18.60 -18.96
CA LEU A 376 10.08 18.13 -19.24
C LEU A 376 10.05 16.97 -20.24
N PRO A 377 11.11 16.79 -21.07
CA PRO A 377 11.20 15.68 -22.02
C PRO A 377 11.15 14.27 -21.40
N GLY A 378 11.69 14.11 -20.18
CA GLY A 378 11.78 12.82 -19.52
C GLY A 378 10.53 12.47 -18.72
N ASP A 379 9.98 11.28 -18.94
CA ASP A 379 8.85 10.77 -18.15
C ASP A 379 9.20 10.54 -16.67
N VAL A 380 8.22 10.77 -15.79
CA VAL A 380 8.26 10.41 -14.37
C VAL A 380 7.09 9.46 -14.08
N PHE A 381 7.37 8.17 -13.98
CA PHE A 381 6.38 7.14 -13.66
C PHE A 381 6.11 7.10 -12.16
N LEU A 382 4.85 7.13 -11.76
CA LEU A 382 4.41 7.11 -10.37
C LEU A 382 3.99 5.70 -9.98
N GLN A 383 4.42 5.26 -8.81
CA GLN A 383 3.93 4.04 -8.20
C GLN A 383 3.21 4.37 -6.91
N ASN A 384 1.92 4.04 -6.86
CA ASN A 384 1.14 4.10 -5.63
C ASN A 384 0.98 5.55 -5.10
N ALA A 385 0.87 6.55 -5.97
CA ALA A 385 0.82 7.98 -5.60
C ALA A 385 -0.38 8.74 -6.18
N ASP A 386 -1.30 8.02 -6.80
CA ASP A 386 -2.26 8.50 -7.79
C ASP A 386 -3.68 7.93 -7.51
N LEU A 387 -3.95 7.61 -6.24
CA LEU A 387 -5.24 7.09 -5.76
C LEU A 387 -6.42 8.01 -6.13
N HIS A 388 -6.19 9.32 -6.17
CA HIS A 388 -7.23 10.33 -6.51
C HIS A 388 -7.59 10.36 -7.99
N THR A 389 -6.80 9.73 -8.87
CA THR A 389 -7.05 9.66 -10.32
C THR A 389 -7.43 8.25 -10.78
N HIS A 390 -6.82 7.21 -10.22
CA HIS A 390 -6.95 5.81 -10.66
C HIS A 390 -7.74 4.92 -9.69
N GLY A 391 -8.14 5.45 -8.54
CA GLY A 391 -9.03 4.76 -7.61
C GLY A 391 -8.37 3.65 -6.79
N VAL A 392 -9.20 2.78 -6.21
CA VAL A 392 -8.81 1.87 -5.12
C VAL A 392 -7.80 0.78 -5.52
N GLY A 393 -7.55 0.57 -6.81
CA GLY A 393 -6.59 -0.41 -7.33
C GLY A 393 -5.13 -0.01 -7.19
N VAL A 394 -4.84 1.28 -7.02
CA VAL A 394 -3.48 1.83 -6.94
C VAL A 394 -2.55 1.16 -5.91
N PRO A 395 -3.00 0.87 -4.66
CA PRO A 395 -2.19 0.12 -3.69
C PRO A 395 -2.18 -1.41 -3.88
N ASP A 396 -2.98 -1.96 -4.80
CA ASP A 396 -3.13 -3.41 -4.96
C ASP A 396 -1.93 -4.01 -5.70
N LEU A 397 -1.33 -5.06 -5.13
CA LEU A 397 -0.22 -5.80 -5.75
C LEU A 397 -0.66 -6.50 -7.05
N GLY A 398 -1.92 -6.90 -7.17
CA GLY A 398 -2.51 -7.53 -8.35
C GLY A 398 -2.54 -6.64 -9.58
N LEU A 399 -2.52 -5.31 -9.40
CA LEU A 399 -2.40 -4.33 -10.49
C LEU A 399 -0.98 -3.83 -10.69
N GLY A 400 -0.01 -4.31 -9.91
CA GLY A 400 1.40 -3.94 -10.05
C GLY A 400 1.97 -4.31 -11.43
N CYS A 401 1.74 -5.54 -11.88
CA CYS A 401 2.14 -5.98 -13.22
C CYS A 401 1.45 -5.14 -14.32
N HIS A 402 0.15 -4.86 -14.17
CA HIS A 402 -0.60 -4.07 -15.16
C HIS A 402 0.03 -2.69 -15.38
N ARG A 403 0.30 -1.97 -14.29
CA ARG A 403 0.98 -0.67 -14.33
C ARG A 403 2.39 -0.78 -14.90
N ASN A 404 3.17 -1.74 -14.43
CA ASN A 404 4.55 -1.92 -14.88
C ASN A 404 4.65 -2.28 -16.35
N THR A 405 3.70 -3.04 -16.91
CA THR A 405 3.63 -3.35 -18.35
C THR A 405 3.62 -2.09 -19.19
N ARG A 406 2.75 -1.11 -18.88
CA ARG A 406 2.64 0.15 -19.64
C ARG A 406 3.98 0.91 -19.64
N PHE A 407 4.62 1.00 -18.48
CA PHE A 407 5.90 1.69 -18.36
C PHE A 407 7.04 0.98 -19.08
N VAL A 408 7.17 -0.34 -18.91
CA VAL A 408 8.23 -1.11 -19.56
C VAL A 408 8.06 -1.11 -21.08
N ASN A 409 6.83 -1.30 -21.60
CA ASN A 409 6.52 -1.21 -23.03
C ASN A 409 6.93 0.16 -23.61
N ARG A 410 6.67 1.22 -22.85
CA ARG A 410 7.05 2.58 -23.22
C ARG A 410 8.58 2.75 -23.25
N LEU A 411 9.29 2.30 -22.22
CA LEU A 411 10.76 2.35 -22.15
C LEU A 411 11.42 1.63 -23.34
N VAL A 412 10.91 0.45 -23.72
CA VAL A 412 11.49 -0.31 -24.85
C VAL A 412 10.95 0.12 -26.23
N GLY A 413 9.92 0.97 -26.28
CA GLY A 413 9.31 1.46 -27.51
C GLY A 413 8.49 0.42 -28.29
N ARG A 414 8.03 -0.65 -27.65
CA ARG A 414 7.17 -1.70 -28.23
C ARG A 414 6.38 -2.45 -27.15
N GLU A 415 5.41 -3.26 -27.57
CA GLU A 415 4.77 -4.23 -26.68
C GLU A 415 5.76 -5.38 -26.35
N ALA A 416 6.40 -5.30 -25.19
CA ALA A 416 7.21 -6.36 -24.60
C ALA A 416 6.40 -7.28 -23.70
N TYR A 417 5.45 -6.71 -22.97
CA TYR A 417 4.45 -7.42 -22.19
C TYR A 417 3.05 -7.08 -22.70
N PRO A 418 2.11 -8.05 -22.71
CA PRO A 418 0.76 -7.81 -23.19
C PRO A 418 -0.01 -6.86 -22.28
N GLU A 419 -0.71 -5.90 -22.88
CA GLU A 419 -1.66 -5.03 -22.17
C GLU A 419 -3.05 -5.66 -22.22
N ASP A 420 -3.39 -6.41 -21.18
CA ASP A 420 -4.67 -7.10 -21.09
C ASP A 420 -5.85 -6.12 -21.04
N ALA A 421 -6.90 -6.43 -21.79
CA ALA A 421 -8.17 -5.70 -21.81
C ALA A 421 -9.35 -6.67 -21.82
N ASN A 422 -10.48 -6.27 -21.23
CA ASN A 422 -11.69 -7.09 -21.06
C ASN A 422 -11.43 -8.36 -20.24
N THR A 423 -10.77 -8.17 -19.10
CA THR A 423 -10.36 -9.19 -18.13
C THR A 423 -11.49 -9.61 -17.17
N VAL A 424 -12.60 -8.86 -17.16
CA VAL A 424 -13.74 -9.05 -16.24
C VAL A 424 -15.07 -9.25 -16.95
N TYR A 425 -16.08 -9.68 -16.18
CA TYR A 425 -17.44 -9.92 -16.67
C TYR A 425 -18.36 -8.70 -16.53
N GLN A 426 -17.97 -7.71 -15.72
CA GLN A 426 -18.74 -6.49 -15.47
C GLN A 426 -18.29 -5.38 -16.44
N ASP A 427 -19.25 -4.68 -17.00
CA ASP A 427 -19.01 -3.40 -17.68
C ASP A 427 -19.20 -2.28 -16.65
N PHE A 428 -18.21 -1.39 -16.51
CA PHE A 428 -18.29 -0.26 -15.58
C PHE A 428 -18.79 1.02 -16.25
N ALA A 429 -18.49 1.21 -17.54
CA ALA A 429 -18.92 2.36 -18.32
C ALA A 429 -20.21 2.07 -19.12
N VAL A 430 -21.04 3.10 -19.33
CA VAL A 430 -22.28 3.00 -20.12
C VAL A 430 -21.97 2.64 -21.57
N GLU A 431 -20.91 3.25 -22.12
CA GLU A 431 -20.42 3.03 -23.49
C GLU A 431 -20.05 1.56 -23.69
N GLN A 432 -19.28 0.99 -22.76
CA GLN A 432 -18.86 -0.41 -22.78
C GLN A 432 -20.06 -1.34 -22.73
N PHE A 433 -21.02 -1.10 -21.82
CA PHE A 433 -22.23 -1.91 -21.73
C PHE A 433 -23.09 -1.82 -23.00
N VAL A 434 -23.23 -0.62 -23.59
CA VAL A 434 -24.01 -0.41 -24.82
C VAL A 434 -23.40 -1.16 -26.00
N ASP A 435 -22.06 -1.18 -26.10
CA ASP A 435 -21.36 -1.90 -27.17
C ASP A 435 -21.51 -3.43 -27.04
N HIS A 436 -21.54 -3.96 -25.81
CA HIS A 436 -21.68 -5.39 -25.54
C HIS A 436 -23.14 -5.88 -25.56
N ALA A 437 -24.10 -5.05 -25.13
CA ALA A 437 -25.48 -5.49 -24.88
C ALA A 437 -26.41 -5.31 -26.09
N PRO A 438 -26.95 -6.40 -26.67
CA PRO A 438 -27.90 -6.30 -27.78
C PRO A 438 -29.15 -5.49 -27.39
N GLY A 439 -29.43 -4.43 -28.15
CA GLY A 439 -30.61 -3.58 -27.93
C GLY A 439 -30.42 -2.45 -26.92
N ALA A 440 -29.23 -2.29 -26.35
CA ALA A 440 -28.86 -1.10 -25.61
C ALA A 440 -28.50 0.05 -26.56
N THR A 441 -28.86 1.27 -26.18
CA THR A 441 -28.48 2.49 -26.91
C THR A 441 -28.26 3.61 -25.92
N ALA A 442 -27.12 4.30 -25.99
CA ALA A 442 -26.88 5.50 -25.21
C ALA A 442 -27.79 6.65 -25.70
N ALA A 443 -28.40 7.39 -24.76
CA ALA A 443 -29.07 8.63 -25.09
C ALA A 443 -28.01 9.66 -25.50
N ARG A 444 -28.07 10.18 -26.74
CA ARG A 444 -27.15 11.23 -27.19
C ARG A 444 -27.54 12.57 -26.57
N GLY A 445 -26.92 12.93 -25.45
CA GLY A 445 -26.97 14.28 -24.85
C GLY A 445 -27.49 14.29 -23.40
N PRO A 446 -27.24 15.39 -22.66
CA PRO A 446 -27.70 15.51 -21.28
C PRO A 446 -29.22 15.40 -21.21
N GLU A 447 -29.72 14.61 -20.26
CA GLU A 447 -31.15 14.56 -19.96
C GLU A 447 -31.65 15.99 -19.73
N PRO A 448 -32.80 16.39 -20.31
CA PRO A 448 -33.36 17.69 -20.02
C PRO A 448 -33.61 17.78 -18.52
N THR A 449 -32.93 18.71 -17.85
CA THR A 449 -33.20 19.06 -16.46
C THR A 449 -34.71 19.23 -16.33
N PRO A 450 -35.40 18.49 -15.43
CA PRO A 450 -36.83 18.67 -15.27
C PRO A 450 -37.03 20.10 -14.77
N THR A 451 -37.50 20.99 -15.64
CA THR A 451 -38.07 22.26 -15.22
C THR A 451 -39.23 21.92 -14.31
N GLN A 452 -39.09 22.24 -13.02
CA GLN A 452 -40.24 22.37 -12.15
C GLN A 452 -41.18 23.40 -12.78
N ASP A 453 -42.28 22.93 -13.34
CA ASP A 453 -43.56 23.64 -13.47
C ASP A 453 -44.59 22.69 -14.10
N ASP A 454 -45.38 22.03 -13.24
CA ASP A 454 -46.85 22.09 -13.24
C ASP A 454 -47.45 21.35 -12.01
#